data_AF-A0A0D6M7T4-F1
#
_entry.id   AF-A0A0D6M7T4-F1
#
_cell.length_a   1.000
_cell.length_b   1.000
_cell.length_c   1.000
_cell.angle_alpha   90.00
_cell.angle_beta   90.00
_cell.angle_gamma   90.00
#
_symmetry.space_group_name_H-M   'P 1'
#
loop_
_entity.id
_entity.type
_entity.pdbx_description
1 polymer ?
#
loop_
_entity_poly.entity_id
_entity_poly.type
_entity_poly.pdbx_seq_one_letter_code
_entity_poly.pdbx_strand_id
1 'polypeptide(L)' 'MVHYKLTYFDGRGYGECARQLFALADQQYEDVRVTREEFPKIKPSM' A
#
# COMPACT_ATOMS: atom_id res chain seq x y z
N MET A 1 10.29 13.41 11.10
CA MET A 1 8.98 13.17 10.46
C MET A 1 8.72 11.68 10.43
N VAL A 2 7.46 11.24 10.45
CA VAL A 2 7.10 9.82 10.30
C VAL A 2 7.06 9.48 8.81
N HIS A 3 7.55 8.29 8.44
CA HIS A 3 7.49 7.77 7.08
C HIS A 3 6.47 6.63 7.00
N TYR A 4 5.54 6.73 6.05
CA TYR A 4 4.51 5.72 5.82
C TYR A 4 4.79 4.95 4.53
N LYS A 5 4.53 3.65 4.54
CA LYS A 5 4.57 2.75 3.39
C LYS A 5 3.28 1.94 3.34
N LEU A 6 2.52 2.07 2.26
CA LEU A 6 1.33 1.26 2.00
C LEU A 6 1.70 0.20 0.98
N THR A 7 1.60 -1.08 1.35
CA THR A 7 1.76 -2.20 0.42
C THR A 7 0.40 -2.82 0.11
N TYR A 8 -0.03 -2.76 -1.14
CA TYR A 8 -1.31 -3.33 -1.57
C TYR A 8 -1.23 -3.86 -3.01
N PHE A 9 -2.21 -4.63 -3.46
CA PHE A 9 -2.28 -5.04 -4.86
C PHE A 9 -2.39 -3.83 -5.79
N ASP A 10 -1.97 -3.99 -7.06
CA ASP A 10 -2.17 -2.96 -8.09
C ASP A 10 -3.65 -2.82 -8.47
N GLY A 11 -4.37 -2.12 -7.59
CA GLY A 11 -5.80 -1.89 -7.63
C GLY A 11 -6.23 -1.04 -6.44
N ARG A 12 -7.48 -0.57 -6.48
CA ARG A 12 -8.05 0.24 -5.39
C ARG A 12 -8.29 -0.63 -4.15
N GLY A 13 -9.28 -1.52 -4.22
CA GLY A 13 -9.64 -2.46 -3.15
C GLY A 13 -9.69 -1.80 -1.76
N TYR A 14 -9.25 -2.54 -0.75
CA TYR A 14 -9.16 -2.05 0.63
C TYR A 14 -8.00 -1.06 0.85
N GLY A 15 -7.02 -1.01 -0.05
CA GLY A 15 -5.91 -0.06 0.05
C GLY A 15 -6.32 1.39 -0.22
N GLU A 16 -7.40 1.60 -0.98
CA GLU A 16 -7.79 2.93 -1.45
C GLU A 16 -8.21 3.89 -0.34
N CYS A 17 -8.84 3.38 0.71
CA CYS A 17 -9.23 4.22 1.85
C CYS A 17 -8.00 4.90 2.47
N ALA A 18 -6.89 4.17 2.64
CA ALA A 18 -5.64 4.74 3.15
C ALA A 18 -5.05 5.78 2.17
N ARG A 19 -5.05 5.51 0.86
CA ARG A 19 -4.54 6.46 -0.16
C ARG A 19 -5.31 7.78 -0.15
N GLN A 20 -6.63 7.72 -0.06
CA GLN A 20 -7.48 8.91 0.01
C GLN A 20 -7.19 9.74 1.27
N LEU A 21 -6.99 9.08 2.42
CA LEU A 21 -6.63 9.77 3.66
C LEU A 21 -5.26 10.46 3.57
N PHE A 22 -4.25 9.79 2.98
CA PHE A 22 -2.94 10.42 2.76
C PHE A 22 -3.04 11.66 1.86
N ALA A 23 -3.83 11.59 0.77
CA ALA A 23 -4.04 12.72 -0.12
C ALA A 23 -4.77 13.88 0.56
N LEU A 24 -5.84 13.60 1.31
CA LEU A 24 -6.61 14.62 2.04
C LEU A 24 -5.80 15.31 3.14
N ALA A 25 -4.84 14.60 3.74
CA ALA A 25 -3.97 15.13 4.80
C ALA A 25 -2.68 15.78 4.27
N ASP A 26 -2.47 15.82 2.95
CA ASP A 26 -1.19 16.22 2.33
C ASP A 26 0.03 15.46 2.91
N GLN A 27 -0.17 14.19 3.25
CA GLN A 27 0.84 13.35 3.89
C GLN A 27 1.58 12.51 2.84
N GLN A 28 2.90 12.68 2.76
CA GLN A 28 3.75 11.85 1.91
C GLN A 28 3.80 10.40 2.41
N TYR A 29 3.74 9.44 1.47
CA TYR A 29 3.85 8.00 1.73
C TYR A 29 4.40 7.28 0.49
N GLU A 30 4.96 6.09 0.69
CA GLU A 30 5.35 5.17 -0.38
C GLU A 30 4.15 4.25 -0.72
N ASP A 31 3.61 4.35 -1.95
CA ASP A 31 2.56 3.45 -2.47
C ASP A 31 3.20 2.27 -3.20
N VAL A 32 3.45 1.17 -2.49
CA VAL A 32 4.00 -0.06 -3.07
C VAL A 32 2.86 -0.93 -3.58
N ARG A 33 2.84 -1.09 -4.90
CA ARG A 33 1.85 -1.91 -5.60
C ARG A 33 2.46 -3.23 -5.99
N VAL A 34 1.85 -4.33 -5.56
CA VAL A 34 2.34 -5.68 -5.84
C VAL A 34 1.41 -6.43 -6.78
N THR A 35 1.99 -7.23 -7.67
CA THR A 35 1.23 -8.15 -8.51
C THR A 35 0.85 -9.41 -7.76
N ARG A 36 -0.01 -10.25 -8.36
CA ARG A 36 -0.37 -11.56 -7.79
C ARG A 36 0.82 -12.52 -7.76
N GLU A 37 1.77 -12.37 -8.67
CA GLU A 37 3.00 -13.17 -8.77
C GLU A 37 4.03 -12.74 -7.73
N GLU A 38 4.05 -11.46 -7.34
CA GLU A 38 4.95 -10.90 -6.32
C GLU A 38 4.46 -11.16 -4.90
N PHE A 39 3.14 -11.15 -4.68
CA PHE A 39 2.55 -11.32 -3.37
C PHE A 39 3.01 -12.59 -2.61
N PRO A 40 3.11 -13.77 -3.24
CA PRO A 40 3.65 -14.97 -2.58
C PRO A 40 5.08 -14.80 -2.03
N LYS A 41 5.89 -13.90 -2.59
CA LYS A 41 7.29 -13.67 -2.16
C LYS A 41 7.38 -12.84 -0.87
N ILE A 42 6.38 -12.00 -0.62
CA ILE A 42 6.34 -11.11 0.55
C ILE A 42 5.35 -11.57 1.63
N LYS A 43 4.45 -12.48 1.29
CA LYS A 43 3.52 -13.09 2.23
C LYS A 43 4.32 -14.00 3.17
N PRO A 44 4.30 -13.79 4.49
CA PRO A 44 4.92 -14.71 5.43
C PRO A 44 4.38 -16.12 5.19
N SER A 45 5.27 -17.11 5.17
CA SER A 45 4.86 -18.51 5.23
C SER A 45 4.05 -18.73 6.50
N MET A 46 2.92 -19.43 6.40
CA MET A 46 2.18 -19.91 7.57
C MET A 46 3.03 -20.83 8.41
#